data_AF-A0A1E4LDY5-F1
#
_entry.id   AF-A0A1E4LDY5-F1
#
_cell.length_a   1.000
_cell.length_b   1.000
_cell.length_c   1.000
_cell.angle_alpha   90.00
_cell.angle_beta   90.00
_cell.angle_gamma   90.00
#
_symmetry.space_group_name_H-M   'P 1'
#
loop_
_entity.id
_entity.type
_entity.pdbx_description
1 polymer ?
#
loop_
_entity_poly.entity_id
_entity_poly.type
_entity_poly.pdbx_seq_one_letter_code
_entity_poly.pdbx_strand_id
1 'polypeptide(L)'
;MKLGWLVAVVVLATATGLYLSRKPWQVYREQQAKAEGIKADMSEAEKERVRLMEQKAALTSSIGREEAIRAKGWRKPNESPVDQP
;
A
#
# COMPACT_ATOMS: atom_id res chain seq x y z
N MET A 1 35.81 25.25 -45.47
CA MET A 1 35.39 23.85 -45.20
C MET A 1 35.36 23.45 -43.72
N LYS A 2 36.28 23.92 -42.84
CA LYS A 2 36.33 23.47 -41.43
C LYS A 2 35.12 23.85 -40.56
N LEU A 3 34.51 25.03 -40.79
CA LEU A 3 33.41 25.53 -39.97
C LEU A 3 32.10 24.76 -40.17
N GLY A 4 31.73 24.45 -41.42
CA GLY A 4 30.51 23.68 -41.72
C GLY A 4 30.55 22.26 -41.14
N TRP A 5 31.72 21.62 -41.13
CA TRP A 5 31.91 20.31 -40.50
C TRP A 5 31.70 20.36 -38.98
N LEU A 6 32.26 21.38 -38.32
CA LEU A 6 32.08 21.57 -36.87
C LEU A 6 30.60 21.77 -36.52
N VAL A 7 29.88 22.59 -37.29
CA VAL A 7 28.44 22.79 -37.07
C VAL A 7 27.67 21.48 -37.26
N ALA A 8 27.96 20.71 -38.30
CA ALA A 8 27.31 19.42 -38.54
C ALA A 8 27.53 18.44 -37.38
N VAL A 9 28.76 18.35 -36.85
CA VAL A 9 29.10 17.48 -35.71
C VAL A 9 28.35 17.92 -34.45
N VAL A 10 28.29 19.23 -34.17
CA VAL A 10 27.57 19.75 -32.99
C VAL A 10 26.08 19.43 -33.09
N VAL A 11 25.45 19.65 -34.25
CA VAL A 11 24.03 19.35 -34.46
C VAL A 11 23.75 17.85 -34.26
N LEU A 12 24.59 16.97 -34.80
CA LEU A 12 24.47 15.53 -34.63
C LEU A 12 24.63 15.09 -33.18
N ALA A 13 25.58 15.68 -32.45
CA ALA A 13 25.80 15.40 -31.04
C ALA A 13 24.59 15.83 -30.19
N THR A 14 24.07 17.03 -30.42
CA THR A 14 22.87 17.53 -29.71
C THR A 14 21.64 16.68 -30.03
N ALA A 15 21.41 16.32 -31.30
CA ALA A 15 20.30 15.46 -31.69
C ALA A 15 20.39 14.06 -31.05
N THR A 16 21.59 13.49 -31.00
CA THR A 16 21.83 12.18 -30.39
C THR A 16 21.61 12.24 -28.87
N GLY A 17 22.09 13.29 -28.21
CA GLY A 17 21.87 13.50 -26.77
C GLY A 17 20.38 13.63 -26.42
N LEU A 18 19.63 14.41 -27.21
CA LEU A 18 18.17 14.56 -27.03
C LEU A 18 17.43 13.24 -27.25
N TYR A 19 17.80 12.49 -28.30
CA TYR A 19 17.20 11.20 -28.60
C TYR A 19 17.44 10.18 -27.48
N LEU A 20 18.67 10.09 -26.98
CA LEU A 20 19.02 9.17 -25.89
C LEU A 20 18.40 9.58 -24.55
N SER A 21 18.19 10.87 -24.29
CA SER A 21 17.57 11.37 -23.06
C SER A 21 16.10 10.96 -22.91
N ARG A 22 15.38 10.70 -24.01
CA ARG A 22 13.94 10.42 -23.98
C ARG A 22 13.58 9.11 -23.27
N LYS A 23 14.38 8.05 -23.45
CA LYS A 23 14.12 6.72 -22.85
C LYS A 23 14.24 6.72 -21.31
N PRO A 24 15.29 7.30 -20.70
CA PRO A 24 15.40 7.42 -19.24
C PRO A 24 14.18 8.06 -18.59
N TRP A 25 13.61 9.11 -19.18
CA TRP A 25 12.41 9.77 -18.64
C TRP A 25 11.18 8.87 -18.67
N GLN A 26 11.02 8.06 -19.72
CA GLN A 26 9.93 7.09 -19.79
C GLN A 26 10.10 6.00 -18.73
N VAL A 27 11.30 5.42 -18.64
CA VAL A 27 11.62 4.39 -17.63
C VAL A 27 11.43 4.93 -16.21
N TYR A 28 11.86 6.17 -15.94
CA TYR A 28 11.66 6.81 -14.65
C TYR A 28 10.17 6.92 -14.30
N ARG A 29 9.34 7.38 -15.24
CA ARG A 29 7.88 7.47 -15.03
C ARG A 29 7.25 6.11 -14.82
N GLU A 30 7.65 5.09 -15.57
CA GLU A 30 7.16 3.73 -15.38
C GLU A 30 7.56 3.15 -14.02
N GLN A 31 8.81 3.37 -13.59
CA GLN A 31 9.27 2.93 -12.28
C GLN A 31 8.55 3.67 -11.15
N GLN A 32 8.31 4.97 -11.32
CA GLN A 32 7.54 5.75 -10.36
C GLN A 32 6.11 5.22 -10.23
N ALA A 33 5.41 4.99 -11.35
CA ALA A 33 4.07 4.45 -11.34
C ALA A 33 4.01 3.06 -10.69
N LYS A 34 4.99 2.18 -10.99
CA LYS A 34 5.10 0.86 -10.36
C LYS A 34 5.34 0.97 -8.85
N ALA A 35 6.24 1.85 -8.42
CA ALA A 35 6.53 2.05 -7.00
C ALA A 35 5.33 2.60 -6.23
N GLU A 36 4.56 3.51 -6.83
CA GLU A 36 3.32 4.03 -6.26
C GLU A 36 2.25 2.94 -6.14
N GLY A 37 2.07 2.09 -7.16
CA GLY A 37 1.18 0.94 -7.10
C GLY A 37 1.54 -0.04 -5.99
N ILE A 38 2.82 -0.44 -5.91
CA ILE A 38 3.30 -1.35 -4.85
C ILE A 38 3.07 -0.76 -3.46
N LYS A 39 3.31 0.55 -3.28
CA LYS A 39 3.05 1.21 -1.99
C LYS A 39 1.57 1.19 -1.61
N ALA A 40 0.67 1.38 -2.58
CA ALA A 40 -0.77 1.30 -2.35
C ALA A 40 -1.16 -0.13 -1.92
N ASP A 41 -0.73 -1.14 -2.69
CA ASP A 41 -1.00 -2.55 -2.39
C ASP A 41 -0.50 -2.96 -1.00
N MET A 42 0.74 -2.55 -0.65
CA MET A 42 1.31 -2.81 0.68
C MET A 42 0.54 -2.11 1.79
N SER A 43 0.08 -0.87 1.55
CA SER A 43 -0.71 -0.14 2.54
C SER A 43 -2.06 -0.82 2.79
N GLU A 44 -2.72 -1.32 1.76
CA GLU A 44 -3.97 -2.07 1.89
C GLU A 44 -3.76 -3.40 2.62
N ALA A 45 -2.72 -4.15 2.24
CA ALA A 45 -2.37 -5.41 2.88
C ALA A 45 -2.08 -5.23 4.39
N GLU A 46 -1.36 -4.18 4.77
CA GLU A 46 -1.06 -3.90 6.18
C GLU A 46 -2.32 -3.49 6.96
N LYS A 47 -3.22 -2.70 6.37
CA LYS A 47 -4.51 -2.36 7.00
C LYS A 47 -5.35 -3.61 7.26
N GLU A 48 -5.45 -4.49 6.28
CA GLU A 48 -6.22 -5.73 6.43
C GLU A 48 -5.57 -6.65 7.46
N ARG A 49 -4.24 -6.73 7.48
CA ARG A 49 -3.51 -7.47 8.52
C ARG A 49 -3.80 -6.96 9.92
N VAL A 50 -3.79 -5.64 10.13
CA VAL A 50 -4.14 -5.02 11.42
C VAL A 50 -5.58 -5.37 11.80
N ARG A 51 -6.53 -5.22 10.88
CA ARG A 51 -7.94 -5.55 11.11
C ARG A 51 -8.15 -7.02 11.52
N LEU A 52 -7.49 -7.95 10.82
CA LEU A 52 -7.56 -9.37 11.15
C LEU A 52 -6.91 -9.67 12.51
N MET A 53 -5.82 -8.96 12.85
CA MET A 53 -5.17 -9.08 14.15
C MET A 53 -6.09 -8.60 15.28
N GLU A 54 -6.79 -7.49 15.10
CA GLU A 54 -7.77 -6.97 16.05
C GLU A 54 -8.95 -7.95 16.26
N GLN A 55 -9.51 -8.49 15.18
CA GLN A 55 -10.57 -9.50 15.25
C GLN A 55 -10.10 -10.76 15.99
N LYS A 56 -8.88 -11.22 15.69
CA LYS A 56 -8.28 -12.37 16.38
C LYS A 56 -8.07 -12.05 17.85
N ALA A 57 -7.54 -10.88 18.19
CA ALA A 57 -7.33 -10.46 19.58
C ALA A 57 -8.65 -10.43 20.35
N ALA A 58 -9.71 -9.86 19.78
CA ALA A 58 -11.04 -9.85 20.36
C ALA A 58 -11.54 -11.26 20.67
N LEU A 59 -11.46 -12.18 19.71
CA LEU A 59 -11.90 -13.58 19.86
C LEU A 59 -11.02 -14.39 20.81
N THR A 60 -9.74 -14.06 20.95
CA THR A 60 -8.81 -14.82 21.80
C THR A 60 -8.82 -14.33 23.24
N SER A 61 -9.17 -13.06 23.48
CA SER A 61 -9.29 -12.51 24.83
C SER A 61 -10.36 -13.24 25.65
N SER A 62 -10.13 -13.44 26.95
CA SER A 62 -11.12 -14.06 27.85
C SER A 62 -12.40 -13.23 27.93
N ILE A 63 -12.26 -11.90 27.96
CA ILE A 63 -13.35 -10.93 27.99
C ILE A 63 -14.17 -11.00 26.70
N GLY A 64 -13.53 -10.94 25.53
CA GLY A 64 -14.23 -10.98 24.24
C GLY A 64 -14.91 -12.32 23.96
N ARG A 65 -14.36 -13.44 24.48
CA ARG A 65 -15.06 -14.73 24.47
C ARG A 65 -16.31 -14.70 25.35
N GLU A 66 -16.22 -14.14 26.56
CA GLU A 66 -17.34 -14.02 27.47
C GLU A 66 -18.44 -13.10 26.89
N GLU A 67 -18.08 -11.98 26.27
CA GLU A 67 -19.00 -11.09 25.56
C GLU A 67 -19.66 -11.76 24.35
N ALA A 68 -18.90 -12.48 23.53
CA ALA A 68 -19.45 -13.22 22.38
C ALA A 68 -20.41 -14.34 22.79
N ILE A 69 -20.17 -14.97 23.94
CA ILE A 69 -21.03 -15.98 24.54
C ILE A 69 -22.30 -15.32 25.13
N ARG A 70 -22.16 -14.20 25.85
CA ARG A 70 -23.29 -13.40 26.34
C ARG A 70 -24.19 -12.87 25.21
N ALA A 71 -23.62 -12.43 24.09
CA ALA A 71 -24.36 -11.99 22.91
C ALA A 71 -25.23 -13.11 22.29
N LYS A 72 -24.84 -14.38 22.49
CA LYS A 72 -25.63 -15.56 22.11
C LYS A 72 -26.68 -15.96 23.16
N GLY A 73 -26.88 -15.15 24.19
CA GLY A 73 -27.84 -15.39 25.27
C GLY A 73 -27.36 -16.32 26.37
N TRP A 74 -26.10 -16.77 26.33
CA TRP A 74 -25.54 -17.62 27.37
C TRP A 74 -25.16 -16.79 28.60
N ARG A 75 -25.55 -17.25 29.78
CA ARG A 75 -25.21 -16.66 31.07
C ARG A 75 -24.52 -17.69 31.95
N LYS A 76 -23.73 -17.25 32.94
CA LYS A 76 -23.15 -18.20 33.89
C LYS A 76 -24.27 -18.81 34.75
N PRO A 77 -24.18 -20.11 35.11
CA PRO A 77 -25.12 -20.71 36.05
C PRO A 77 -25.10 -19.90 37.36
N ASN A 78 -26.26 -19.43 37.83
CA ASN A 78 -26.46 -18.58 39.02
C ASN A 78 -26.17 -17.07 38.86
N GLU A 79 -26.04 -16.55 37.64
CA GLU A 79 -25.95 -15.10 37.40
C GLU A 79 -27.37 -14.49 37.39
N SER A 80 -27.69 -13.65 38.38
CA SER A 80 -28.96 -12.93 38.42
C SER A 80 -29.09 -12.02 37.19
N PRO A 81 -30.27 -11.95 36.54
CA PRO A 81 -30.52 -10.94 35.52
C PRO A 81 -30.25 -9.57 36.10
N VAL A 82 -29.27 -8.85 35.56
CA VAL A 82 -29.17 -7.42 35.80
C VAL A 82 -30.32 -6.80 35.00
N ASP A 83 -31.45 -6.63 35.67
CA ASP A 83 -32.52 -5.76 35.19
C ASP A 83 -31.89 -4.39 34.92
N GLN A 84 -31.90 -3.99 33.65
CA GLN A 84 -31.69 -2.59 33.31
C GLN A 84 -32.97 -1.82 33.70
N PRO A 85 -32.85 -0.56 34.15
CA PRO A 85 -34.00 0.28 34.51
C PRO A 85 -34.93 0.55 33.32
#